data_AF-J9DNE4-F1
#
_entry.id   AF-J9DNE4-F1
#
_cell.length_a   1.000
_cell.length_b   1.000
_cell.length_c   1.000
_cell.angle_alpha   90.00
_cell.angle_beta   90.00
_cell.angle_gamma   90.00
#
_symmetry.space_group_name_H-M   'P 1'
#
loop_
_entity.id
_entity.type
_entity.pdbx_description
1 polymer ?
#
loop_
_entity_poly.entity_id
_entity_poly.type
_entity_poly.pdbx_seq_one_letter_code
_entity_poly.pdbx_strand_id
1 'polypeptide(L)'
;MERALNSLYECLPREKMWRFANAERISFVKKSVERSLMAQLYVYALYPNGEADQSRDSVFHKSVQKLAAEINPDHPQLRISVRLRGECPWPSAQAEIGIINAYKSPRDKMACIVRCCETIENLIILASERGAASADDITPVLVYVLIQARFSSFIVATYK
;
A
#
# COMPACT_ATOMS: atom_id res chain seq x y z
N MET A 1 -2.63 19.53 6.48
CA MET A 1 -1.46 18.76 6.04
C MET A 1 -1.23 18.92 4.54
N GLU A 2 -2.16 18.48 3.68
CA GLU A 2 -2.04 18.63 2.22
C GLU A 2 -1.83 20.09 1.77
N ARG A 3 -2.63 21.03 2.28
CA ARG A 3 -2.42 22.48 2.03
C ARG A 3 -1.04 22.99 2.43
N ALA A 4 -0.48 22.50 3.54
CA ALA A 4 0.85 22.91 4.01
C ALA A 4 1.96 22.30 3.12
N LEU A 5 1.83 21.03 2.73
CA LEU A 5 2.74 20.39 1.77
C LEU A 5 2.71 21.08 0.42
N ASN A 6 1.53 21.41 -0.10
CA ASN A 6 1.39 22.12 -1.37
C ASN A 6 2.03 23.51 -1.32
N SER A 7 1.82 24.26 -0.23
CA SER A 7 2.51 25.54 -0.03
C SER A 7 4.03 25.39 -0.01
N LEU A 8 4.58 24.39 0.71
CA LEU A 8 6.01 24.11 0.72
C LEU A 8 6.54 23.71 -0.67
N TYR A 9 5.75 22.94 -1.42
CA TYR A 9 6.08 22.53 -2.78
C TYR A 9 6.10 23.68 -3.79
N GLU A 10 5.27 24.71 -3.57
CA GLU A 10 5.27 25.93 -4.37
C GLU A 10 6.41 26.90 -4.02
N CYS A 11 6.91 26.85 -2.78
CA CYS A 11 8.08 27.62 -2.36
C CYS A 11 9.40 27.03 -2.89
N LEU A 12 9.48 25.71 -3.03
CA LEU A 12 10.69 24.99 -3.45
C LEU A 12 11.38 25.57 -4.72
N PRO A 13 10.67 25.86 -5.84
CA PRO A 13 11.28 26.44 -7.04
C PRO A 13 11.68 27.91 -6.89
N ARG A 14 11.13 28.63 -5.92
CA ARG A 14 11.37 30.08 -5.70
C ARG A 14 12.66 30.32 -4.91
N GLU A 15 13.12 29.31 -4.19
CA GLU A 15 14.33 29.36 -3.38
C GLU A 15 15.60 29.29 -4.25
N LYS A 16 16.55 30.19 -3.98
CA LYS A 16 17.79 30.33 -4.77
C LYS A 16 18.61 29.04 -4.80
N MET A 17 18.57 28.25 -3.73
CA MET A 17 19.30 26.98 -3.60
C MET A 17 18.84 25.94 -4.65
N TRP A 18 17.58 25.96 -5.06
CA TRP A 18 16.99 24.93 -5.93
C TRP A 18 16.86 25.34 -7.39
N ARG A 19 17.39 26.52 -7.76
CA ARG A 19 17.22 27.12 -9.10
C ARG A 19 17.75 26.25 -10.25
N PHE A 20 18.69 25.35 -9.96
CA PHE A 20 19.30 24.44 -10.94
C PHE A 20 19.03 22.96 -10.63
N ALA A 21 18.08 22.65 -9.73
CA ALA A 21 17.72 21.27 -9.44
C ALA A 21 16.91 20.67 -10.60
N ASN A 22 17.29 19.46 -11.03
CA ASN A 22 16.50 18.68 -11.99
C ASN A 22 15.23 18.11 -11.34
N ALA A 23 14.32 17.57 -12.15
CA ALA A 23 13.04 17.02 -11.69
C ALA A 23 13.21 15.91 -10.62
N GLU A 24 14.25 15.08 -10.75
CA GLU A 24 14.57 14.01 -9.80
C GLU A 24 14.94 14.57 -8.42
N ARG A 25 15.84 15.56 -8.36
CA ARG A 25 16.23 16.22 -7.11
C ARG A 25 15.02 16.90 -6.46
N ILE A 26 14.18 17.58 -7.23
CA ILE A 26 12.96 18.20 -6.70
C ILE A 26 12.01 17.13 -6.14
N SER A 27 11.82 16.00 -6.84
CA SER A 27 11.01 14.87 -6.36
C SER A 27 11.56 14.28 -5.06
N PHE A 28 12.88 14.12 -4.96
CA PHE A 28 13.56 13.64 -3.76
C PHE A 28 13.34 14.59 -2.57
N VAL A 29 13.44 15.90 -2.78
CA VAL A 29 13.22 16.89 -1.72
C VAL A 29 11.75 16.87 -1.27
N LYS A 30 10.79 16.85 -2.21
CA LYS A 30 9.37 16.73 -1.87
C LYS A 30 9.10 15.50 -1.01
N LYS A 31 9.65 14.35 -1.42
CA LYS A 31 9.56 13.09 -0.67
C LYS A 31 10.16 13.21 0.74
N SER A 32 11.31 13.87 0.87
CA SER A 32 12.00 14.05 2.15
C SER A 32 11.24 14.97 3.11
N VAL A 33 10.65 16.05 2.59
CA VAL A 33 9.78 16.96 3.36
C VAL A 33 8.54 16.22 3.85
N GLU A 34 7.87 15.46 2.98
CA GLU A 34 6.70 14.65 3.34
C GLU A 34 7.03 13.64 4.44
N ARG A 35 8.14 12.89 4.29
CA ARG A 35 8.61 11.93 5.30
C ARG A 35 8.86 12.59 6.66
N SER A 36 9.52 13.75 6.66
CA SER A 36 9.86 14.47 7.89
C SER A 36 8.61 14.95 8.62
N LEU A 37 7.65 15.52 7.89
CA LEU A 37 6.37 15.95 8.44
C LEU A 37 5.54 14.76 8.94
N MET A 38 5.47 13.67 8.18
CA MET A 38 4.74 12.48 8.59
C MET A 38 5.39 11.82 9.81
N ALA A 39 6.71 11.82 9.92
CA ALA A 39 7.38 11.23 11.08
C ALA A 39 6.91 11.84 12.41
N GLN A 40 6.58 13.14 12.41
CA GLN A 40 6.09 13.89 13.56
C GLN A 40 4.57 13.79 13.75
N LEU A 41 3.81 13.80 12.64
CA LEU A 41 2.36 13.90 12.67
C LEU A 41 1.64 12.54 12.55
N TYR A 42 2.37 11.45 12.36
CA TYR A 42 1.81 10.13 12.01
C TYR A 42 0.66 9.70 12.91
N VAL A 43 0.84 9.77 14.22
CA VAL A 43 -0.18 9.34 15.19
C VAL A 43 -1.43 10.21 15.10
N TYR A 44 -1.29 11.52 14.98
CA TYR A 44 -2.43 12.44 14.88
C TYR A 44 -3.12 12.39 13.51
N ALA A 45 -2.37 12.08 12.46
CA ALA A 45 -2.90 11.94 11.11
C ALA A 45 -3.62 10.60 10.93
N LEU A 46 -3.07 9.52 11.51
CA LEU A 46 -3.62 8.18 11.42
C LEU A 46 -4.63 7.89 12.52
N TYR A 47 -4.59 8.51 13.69
CA TYR A 47 -5.55 8.26 14.77
C TYR A 47 -6.11 9.59 15.29
N PRO A 48 -6.84 10.35 14.45
CA PRO A 48 -7.37 11.66 14.84
C PRO A 48 -8.34 11.57 16.03
N ASN A 49 -9.05 10.44 16.19
CA ASN A 49 -9.93 10.18 17.33
C ASN A 49 -9.25 9.35 18.43
N GLY A 50 -7.92 9.17 18.35
CA GLY A 50 -7.13 8.45 19.35
C GLY A 50 -7.55 6.99 19.52
N GLU A 51 -7.94 6.61 20.74
CA GLU A 51 -8.28 5.23 21.11
C GLU A 51 -9.47 4.66 20.34
N ALA A 52 -10.43 5.51 19.93
CA ALA A 52 -11.58 5.06 19.17
C ALA A 52 -11.16 4.45 17.81
N ASP A 53 -10.22 5.10 17.13
CA ASP A 53 -9.69 4.59 15.87
C ASP A 53 -8.81 3.35 16.08
N GLN A 54 -8.01 3.30 17.14
CA GLN A 54 -7.23 2.10 17.50
C GLN A 54 -8.12 0.90 17.82
N SER A 55 -9.24 1.11 18.51
CA SER A 55 -10.23 0.07 18.79
C SER A 55 -10.89 -0.45 17.51
N ARG A 56 -11.23 0.45 16.58
CA ARG A 56 -11.78 0.07 15.26
C ARG A 56 -10.78 -0.77 14.46
N ASP A 57 -9.52 -0.36 14.41
CA ASP A 57 -8.44 -1.12 13.77
C ASP A 57 -8.25 -2.49 14.41
N SER A 58 -8.32 -2.58 15.75
CA SER A 58 -8.21 -3.86 16.48
C SER A 58 -9.35 -4.82 16.13
N VAL A 59 -10.59 -4.34 16.08
CA VAL A 59 -11.75 -5.16 15.70
C VAL A 59 -11.61 -5.65 14.26
N PHE A 60 -11.25 -4.76 13.34
CA PHE A 60 -11.03 -5.14 11.94
C PHE A 60 -9.90 -6.16 11.80
N HIS A 61 -8.77 -5.96 12.47
CA HIS A 61 -7.65 -6.89 12.44
C HIS A 61 -8.05 -8.29 12.92
N LYS A 62 -8.84 -8.39 13.99
CA LYS A 62 -9.38 -9.67 14.47
C LYS A 62 -10.28 -10.34 13.43
N SER A 63 -11.13 -9.58 12.75
CA SER A 63 -11.99 -10.09 11.68
C SER A 63 -11.18 -10.60 10.49
N VAL A 64 -10.18 -9.85 10.04
CA VAL A 64 -9.27 -10.28 8.96
C VAL A 64 -8.46 -11.51 9.37
N GLN A 65 -8.01 -11.59 10.62
CA GLN A 65 -7.26 -12.74 11.12
C GLN A 65 -8.09 -14.03 11.12
N LYS A 66 -9.37 -13.95 11.49
CA LYS A 66 -10.30 -15.08 11.40
C LYS A 66 -10.53 -15.49 9.95
N LEU A 67 -10.80 -14.50 9.08
CA LEU A 67 -10.98 -14.75 7.65
C LEU A 67 -9.75 -15.40 7.01
N ALA A 68 -8.54 -14.95 7.37
CA ALA A 68 -7.29 -15.52 6.86
C ALA A 68 -7.09 -17.00 7.25
N ALA A 69 -7.62 -17.43 8.38
CA ALA A 69 -7.56 -18.82 8.82
C ALA A 69 -8.54 -19.74 8.07
N GLU A 70 -9.63 -19.19 7.54
CA GLU A 70 -10.69 -19.94 6.86
C GLU A 70 -10.57 -19.89 5.33
N ILE A 71 -10.02 -18.81 4.78
CA ILE A 71 -9.97 -18.59 3.35
C ILE A 71 -8.84 -19.38 2.68
N ASN A 72 -9.21 -20.16 1.66
CA ASN A 72 -8.28 -20.87 0.80
C ASN A 72 -8.29 -20.26 -0.62
N PRO A 73 -7.22 -20.45 -1.42
CA PRO A 73 -7.17 -19.94 -2.80
C PRO A 73 -8.27 -20.49 -3.71
N ASP A 74 -8.83 -21.64 -3.35
CA ASP A 74 -9.88 -22.34 -4.09
C ASP A 74 -11.29 -21.85 -3.73
N HIS A 75 -11.39 -20.85 -2.85
CA HIS A 75 -12.65 -20.39 -2.32
C HIS A 75 -13.54 -19.82 -3.45
N PRO A 76 -14.80 -20.27 -3.59
CA PRO A 76 -15.66 -19.91 -4.72
C PRO A 76 -15.86 -18.40 -4.91
N GLN A 77 -15.82 -17.64 -3.82
CA GLN A 77 -15.99 -16.18 -3.87
C GLN A 77 -14.73 -15.43 -4.32
N LEU A 78 -13.54 -16.02 -4.19
CA LEU A 78 -12.30 -15.38 -4.66
C LEU A 78 -12.17 -15.48 -6.17
N ARG A 79 -12.65 -16.57 -6.79
CA ARG A 79 -12.60 -16.78 -8.25
C ARG A 79 -11.18 -16.76 -8.83
N ILE A 80 -10.18 -17.17 -8.06
CA ILE A 80 -8.79 -17.29 -8.55
C ILE A 80 -8.70 -18.46 -9.54
N SER A 81 -8.24 -18.17 -10.76
CA SER A 81 -8.00 -19.18 -11.79
C SER A 81 -6.98 -20.21 -11.33
N VAL A 82 -7.24 -21.50 -11.59
CA VAL A 82 -6.33 -22.61 -11.25
C VAL A 82 -4.91 -22.38 -11.77
N ARG A 83 -4.77 -21.75 -12.94
CA ARG A 83 -3.47 -21.44 -13.56
C ARG A 83 -2.60 -20.51 -12.71
N LEU A 84 -3.22 -19.63 -11.92
CA LEU A 84 -2.50 -18.66 -11.09
C LEU A 84 -2.11 -19.23 -9.73
N ARG A 85 -2.63 -20.41 -9.36
CA ARG A 85 -2.41 -21.01 -8.03
C ARG A 85 -1.03 -21.64 -7.86
N GLY A 86 -0.25 -21.78 -8.93
CA GLY A 86 1.11 -22.35 -8.85
C GLY A 86 2.05 -21.56 -7.93
N GLU A 87 1.84 -20.25 -7.83
CA GLU A 87 2.63 -19.35 -6.98
C GLU A 87 2.01 -19.13 -5.59
N CYS A 88 0.89 -19.79 -5.27
CA CYS A 88 0.20 -19.63 -3.99
C CYS A 88 1.11 -20.02 -2.81
N PRO A 89 1.16 -19.23 -1.71
CA PRO A 89 0.30 -18.09 -1.38
C PRO A 89 0.86 -16.72 -1.82
N TRP A 90 1.67 -16.66 -2.87
CA TRP A 90 2.33 -15.48 -3.42
C TRP A 90 3.25 -14.79 -2.39
N PRO A 91 4.28 -15.50 -1.88
CA PRO A 91 5.14 -14.99 -0.80
C PRO A 91 5.84 -13.67 -1.16
N SER A 92 6.25 -13.48 -2.42
CA SER A 92 6.87 -12.23 -2.88
C SER A 92 5.92 -11.02 -2.79
N ALA A 93 4.66 -11.19 -3.19
CA ALA A 93 3.66 -10.13 -3.08
C ALA A 93 3.30 -9.84 -1.61
N GLN A 94 3.21 -10.90 -0.78
CA GLN A 94 3.02 -10.75 0.66
C GLN A 94 4.17 -10.00 1.34
N ALA A 95 5.41 -10.21 0.90
CA ALA A 95 6.58 -9.50 1.43
C ALA A 95 6.51 -7.99 1.14
N GLU A 96 6.12 -7.61 -0.09
CA GLU A 96 5.97 -6.19 -0.48
C GLU A 96 4.94 -5.46 0.36
N ILE A 97 3.79 -6.09 0.61
CA ILE A 97 2.73 -5.47 1.41
C ILE A 97 2.99 -5.57 2.92
N GLY A 98 3.70 -6.60 3.38
CA GLY A 98 4.01 -6.82 4.79
C GLY A 98 4.85 -5.71 5.42
N ILE A 99 5.67 -5.02 4.62
CA ILE A 99 6.51 -3.90 5.08
C ILE A 99 5.77 -2.55 5.08
N ILE A 100 4.51 -2.47 4.66
CA ILE A 100 3.77 -1.20 4.54
C ILE A 100 3.73 -0.40 5.85
N ASN A 101 3.70 -1.10 6.99
CA ASN A 101 3.64 -0.50 8.32
C ASN A 101 4.99 0.01 8.82
N ALA A 102 6.09 -0.37 8.19
CA ALA A 102 7.40 0.24 8.43
C ALA A 102 7.47 1.69 7.90
N TYR A 103 6.59 2.05 6.95
CA TYR A 103 6.54 3.39 6.37
C TYR A 103 5.44 4.26 6.99
N LYS A 104 5.81 5.50 7.33
CA LYS A 104 4.87 6.53 7.81
C LYS A 104 4.35 7.45 6.71
N SER A 105 5.12 7.65 5.64
CA SER A 105 4.73 8.51 4.51
C SER A 105 3.65 7.83 3.66
N PRO A 106 2.54 8.53 3.31
CA PRO A 106 1.55 8.05 2.35
C PRO A 106 2.17 7.62 1.03
N ARG A 107 3.12 8.41 0.48
CA ARG A 107 3.82 8.07 -0.76
C ARG A 107 4.57 6.73 -0.67
N ASP A 108 5.27 6.48 0.44
CA ASP A 108 5.98 5.21 0.61
C ASP A 108 5.02 4.03 0.83
N LYS A 109 3.92 4.24 1.56
CA LYS A 109 2.86 3.22 1.70
C LYS A 109 2.26 2.85 0.35
N MET A 110 1.93 3.85 -0.48
CA MET A 110 1.45 3.65 -1.85
C MET A 110 2.48 2.90 -2.71
N ALA A 111 3.77 3.22 -2.57
CA ALA A 111 4.82 2.50 -3.29
C ALA A 111 4.86 1.00 -2.92
N CYS A 112 4.53 0.62 -1.68
CA CYS A 112 4.43 -0.80 -1.30
C CYS A 112 3.26 -1.50 -2.00
N ILE A 113 2.11 -0.82 -2.10
CA ILE A 113 0.93 -1.34 -2.82
C ILE A 113 1.24 -1.51 -4.29
N VAL A 114 1.87 -0.51 -4.92
CA VAL A 114 2.27 -0.56 -6.33
C VAL A 114 3.23 -1.73 -6.57
N ARG A 115 4.30 -1.88 -5.77
CA ARG A 115 5.23 -3.02 -5.91
C ARG A 115 4.55 -4.37 -5.69
N CYS A 116 3.59 -4.46 -4.78
CA CYS A 116 2.78 -5.66 -4.60
C CYS A 116 1.97 -5.98 -5.86
N CYS A 117 1.30 -4.99 -6.45
CA CYS A 117 0.54 -5.17 -7.70
C CYS A 117 1.45 -5.54 -8.88
N GLU A 118 2.59 -4.86 -9.06
CA GLU A 118 3.58 -5.17 -10.10
C GLU A 118 4.14 -6.59 -9.91
N THR A 119 4.37 -7.02 -8.68
CA THR A 119 4.80 -8.39 -8.38
C THR A 119 3.73 -9.41 -8.78
N ILE A 120 2.46 -9.16 -8.44
CA ILE A 120 1.34 -10.03 -8.85
C ILE A 120 1.23 -10.08 -10.37
N GLU A 121 1.27 -8.93 -11.04
CA GLU A 121 1.21 -8.82 -12.50
C GLU A 121 2.34 -9.61 -13.18
N ASN A 122 3.58 -9.48 -12.71
CA ASN A 122 4.71 -10.25 -13.22
C ASN A 122 4.50 -11.77 -13.06
N LEU A 123 3.99 -12.22 -11.91
CA LEU A 123 3.69 -13.64 -11.68
C LEU A 123 2.57 -14.13 -12.62
N ILE A 124 1.56 -13.31 -12.88
CA ILE A 124 0.48 -13.63 -13.84
C ILE A 124 1.02 -13.72 -15.26
N ILE A 125 1.87 -12.78 -15.68
CA ILE A 125 2.48 -12.78 -17.01
C ILE A 125 3.34 -14.03 -17.20
N LEU A 126 4.12 -14.44 -16.19
CA LEU A 126 4.91 -15.66 -16.23
C LEU A 126 4.05 -16.93 -16.32
N ALA A 127 2.89 -16.95 -15.67
CA ALA A 127 1.95 -18.06 -15.70
C ALA A 127 1.02 -18.07 -16.94
N SER A 128 0.99 -16.98 -17.73
CA SER A 128 0.05 -16.78 -18.82
C SER A 128 0.74 -16.84 -20.17
N GLU A 129 0.26 -17.71 -21.06
CA GLU A 129 0.69 -17.74 -22.47
C GLU A 129 0.27 -16.49 -23.26
N ARG A 130 -0.66 -15.67 -22.72
CA ARG A 130 -1.24 -14.51 -23.41
C ARG A 130 -0.44 -13.22 -23.26
N GLY A 131 0.61 -13.20 -22.43
CA GLY A 131 1.55 -12.07 -22.31
C GLY A 131 1.00 -10.78 -21.66
N ALA A 132 -0.23 -10.77 -21.16
CA ALA A 132 -0.81 -9.63 -20.43
C ALA A 132 -1.76 -10.09 -19.31
N ALA A 133 -1.73 -9.41 -18.18
CA ALA A 133 -2.64 -9.62 -17.05
C ALA A 133 -3.87 -8.70 -17.16
N SER A 134 -5.08 -9.24 -16.91
CA SER A 134 -6.29 -8.42 -16.75
C SER A 134 -6.50 -8.03 -15.28
N ALA A 135 -7.29 -6.99 -15.04
CA ALA A 135 -7.75 -6.64 -13.70
C ALA A 135 -8.53 -7.79 -13.03
N ASP A 136 -9.24 -8.60 -13.82
CA ASP A 136 -9.94 -9.80 -13.36
C ASP A 136 -9.00 -10.92 -12.91
N ASP A 137 -7.74 -10.91 -13.38
CA ASP A 137 -6.71 -11.85 -12.94
C ASP A 137 -5.99 -11.33 -11.69
N ILE A 138 -5.74 -10.01 -11.61
CA ILE A 138 -5.01 -9.37 -10.51
C ILE A 138 -5.86 -9.26 -9.23
N THR A 139 -7.10 -8.78 -9.35
CA THR A 139 -7.93 -8.40 -8.17
C THR A 139 -8.15 -9.57 -7.21
N PRO A 140 -8.53 -10.78 -7.68
CA PRO A 140 -8.65 -11.96 -6.82
C PRO A 140 -7.39 -12.29 -6.02
N VAL A 141 -6.23 -12.25 -6.68
CA VAL A 141 -4.93 -12.56 -6.07
C VAL A 141 -4.56 -11.50 -5.05
N LEU A 142 -4.76 -10.21 -5.39
CA LEU A 142 -4.49 -9.10 -4.49
C LEU A 142 -5.34 -9.18 -3.22
N VAL A 143 -6.64 -9.49 -3.34
CA VAL A 143 -7.53 -9.65 -2.18
C VAL A 143 -7.05 -10.78 -1.28
N TYR A 144 -6.69 -11.93 -1.85
CA TYR A 144 -6.14 -13.05 -1.09
C TYR A 144 -4.84 -12.68 -0.38
N VAL A 145 -3.90 -12.05 -1.08
CA VAL A 145 -2.62 -11.58 -0.54
C VAL A 145 -2.82 -10.60 0.63
N LEU A 146 -3.74 -9.64 0.49
CA LEU A 146 -4.04 -8.67 1.55
C LEU A 146 -4.62 -9.34 2.80
N ILE A 147 -5.51 -10.30 2.63
CA ILE A 147 -6.08 -11.07 3.75
C ILE A 147 -4.98 -11.89 4.43
N GLN A 148 -4.15 -12.61 3.67
CA GLN A 148 -3.10 -13.47 4.24
C GLN A 148 -1.97 -12.67 4.89
N ALA A 149 -1.64 -11.49 4.36
CA ALA A 149 -0.70 -10.56 4.99
C ALA A 149 -1.25 -9.92 6.29
N ARG A 150 -2.49 -10.21 6.68
CA ARG A 150 -3.18 -9.66 7.86
C ARG A 150 -3.16 -8.14 7.90
N PHE A 151 -3.33 -7.53 6.74
CA PHE A 151 -3.26 -6.09 6.51
C PHE A 151 -4.30 -5.33 7.35
N SER A 152 -3.91 -4.70 8.47
CA SER A 152 -4.85 -4.03 9.39
C SER A 152 -4.79 -2.52 9.45
N SER A 153 -3.66 -1.88 9.14
CA SER A 153 -3.46 -0.46 9.50
C SER A 153 -3.88 0.55 8.42
N PHE A 154 -4.69 0.16 7.44
CA PHE A 154 -5.09 1.05 6.33
C PHE A 154 -6.36 1.85 6.61
N ILE A 155 -7.19 1.43 7.57
CA ILE A 155 -8.59 1.89 7.68
C ILE A 155 -8.74 3.33 8.18
N VAL A 156 -7.75 3.88 8.89
CA VAL A 156 -7.93 5.24 9.43
C VAL A 156 -7.49 6.35 8.47
N ALA A 157 -6.81 6.02 7.36
CA ALA A 157 -6.44 7.02 6.35
C ALA A 157 -7.61 7.41 5.43
N THR A 158 -8.72 6.66 5.41
CA THR A 158 -9.83 6.83 4.46
C THR A 158 -11.07 7.54 5.00
N TYR A 159 -11.07 7.98 6.27
CA TYR A 159 -12.12 8.87 6.80
C TYR A 159 -11.69 10.34 6.68
N LYS A 160 -11.59 10.83 5.45
CA LYS A 160 -11.74 12.25 5.08
C LYS A 160 -11.93 12.41 3.58
#